data_AF-A0A960IM77-F1
#
_entry.id   AF-A0A960IM77-F1
#
_cell.length_a   1.000
_cell.length_b   1.000
_cell.length_c   1.000
_cell.angle_alpha   90.00
_cell.angle_beta   90.00
_cell.angle_gamma   90.00
#
_symmetry.space_group_name_H-M   'P 1'
#
loop_
_entity.id
_entity.type
_entity.pdbx_description
1 polymer ?
#
loop_
_entity_poly.entity_id
_entity_poly.type
_entity_poly.pdbx_seq_one_letter_code
_entity_poly.pdbx_strand_id
1 'polypeptide(L)'
;MRKNGYGSISYRNKTIPAHRFSYAAFVAPIPVGLHVCHRCDNPSCVNPDHLFVGTRSDNMIDCSKKGRHRYSGRDRCKHGHPLSVQGGRRVCLECHRAYGRAAWRARNPVPEPKTACKHGHELVPGNVRTTTRGHRRCRTCDRIHLKRQREKKRGLAAFAHQTDEAERAAVAATPTGEA
;
A
#
# COMPACT_ATOMS: atom_id res chain seq x y z
N MET A 1 -10.75 4.43 -39.45
CA MET A 1 -9.98 5.19 -38.44
C MET A 1 -10.59 4.98 -37.06
N ARG A 2 -9.81 4.89 -35.97
CA ARG A 2 -10.39 4.77 -34.62
C ARG A 2 -10.95 6.11 -34.13
N LYS A 3 -11.89 6.10 -33.17
CA LYS A 3 -12.52 7.32 -32.59
C LYS A 3 -11.52 8.34 -32.03
N ASN A 4 -10.32 7.90 -31.68
CA ASN A 4 -9.22 8.69 -31.15
C ASN A 4 -8.21 9.15 -32.22
N GLY A 5 -8.54 9.06 -33.52
CA GLY A 5 -7.75 9.57 -34.64
C GLY A 5 -6.59 8.67 -35.09
N TYR A 6 -6.25 7.64 -34.32
CA TYR A 6 -5.17 6.72 -34.67
C TYR A 6 -5.57 5.73 -35.77
N GLY A 7 -4.65 5.52 -36.71
CA GLY A 7 -4.68 4.41 -37.65
C GLY A 7 -4.33 3.07 -36.98
N SER A 8 -4.86 1.98 -37.52
CA SER A 8 -4.55 0.61 -37.10
C SER A 8 -4.45 -0.31 -38.30
N ILE A 9 -3.58 -1.31 -38.24
CA ILE A 9 -3.44 -2.34 -39.25
C ILE A 9 -3.66 -3.72 -38.63
N SER A 10 -4.06 -4.69 -39.45
CA SER A 10 -4.07 -6.10 -39.06
C SER A 10 -2.79 -6.76 -39.55
N TYR A 11 -2.03 -7.38 -38.65
CA TYR A 11 -0.82 -8.12 -38.99
C TYR A 11 -0.74 -9.38 -38.12
N ARG A 12 -0.60 -10.56 -38.76
CA ARG A 12 -0.59 -11.88 -38.09
C ARG A 12 -1.76 -12.06 -37.10
N ASN A 13 -2.98 -11.74 -37.55
CA ASN A 13 -4.22 -11.78 -36.75
C ASN A 13 -4.21 -10.90 -35.49
N LYS A 14 -3.31 -9.90 -35.41
CA LYS A 14 -3.28 -8.92 -34.33
C LYS A 14 -3.52 -7.52 -34.89
N THR A 15 -4.36 -6.74 -34.21
CA THR A 15 -4.54 -5.33 -34.54
C THR A 15 -3.43 -4.52 -33.88
N ILE A 16 -2.56 -3.91 -34.70
CA ILE A 16 -1.43 -3.10 -34.27
C ILE A 16 -1.67 -1.63 -34.63
N PRO A 17 -1.33 -0.66 -33.77
CA PRO A 17 -1.37 0.76 -34.14
C PRO A 17 -0.44 1.04 -35.32
N ALA A 18 -0.95 1.71 -36.35
CA ALA A 18 -0.25 1.88 -37.63
C ALA A 18 1.10 2.61 -37.47
N HIS A 19 1.16 3.65 -36.64
CA HIS A 19 2.40 4.37 -36.34
C HIS A 19 3.45 3.50 -35.64
N ARG A 20 3.03 2.60 -34.75
CA ARG A 20 3.97 1.66 -34.08
C ARG A 20 4.54 0.65 -35.07
N PHE A 21 3.69 0.15 -35.97
CA PHE A 21 4.15 -0.74 -37.01
C PHE A 21 5.14 -0.04 -37.94
N SER A 22 4.82 1.18 -38.39
CA SER A 22 5.71 1.98 -39.23
C SER A 22 7.08 2.22 -38.57
N TYR A 23 7.09 2.66 -37.31
CA TYR A 23 8.35 2.85 -36.57
C TYR A 23 9.16 1.54 -36.47
N ALA A 24 8.51 0.43 -36.12
CA ALA A 24 9.17 -0.86 -35.98
C ALA A 24 9.72 -1.43 -37.31
N ALA A 25 9.05 -1.13 -38.42
CA ALA A 25 9.44 -1.60 -39.75
C ALA A 25 10.58 -0.78 -40.38
N PHE A 26 10.60 0.54 -40.16
CA PHE A 26 11.49 1.47 -40.88
C PHE A 26 12.54 2.16 -40.02
N VAL A 27 12.39 2.19 -38.69
CA VAL A 27 13.31 2.91 -37.79
C VAL A 27 14.07 1.93 -36.90
N ALA A 28 13.39 1.30 -35.95
CA ALA A 28 14.02 0.42 -34.99
C ALA A 28 12.98 -0.39 -34.19
N PRO A 29 13.37 -1.54 -33.60
CA PRO A 29 12.57 -2.21 -32.59
C PRO A 29 12.17 -1.26 -31.45
N ILE A 30 10.93 -1.36 -30.98
CA ILE A 30 10.41 -0.52 -29.89
C ILE A 30 10.85 -1.14 -28.54
N PRO A 31 11.65 -0.45 -27.71
CA PRO A 31 12.05 -0.98 -26.41
C PRO A 31 10.86 -1.19 -25.48
N VAL A 32 10.97 -2.17 -24.58
CA VAL A 32 9.93 -2.49 -23.59
C VAL A 32 9.67 -1.29 -22.69
N GLY A 33 8.39 -0.99 -22.45
CA GLY A 33 7.97 0.13 -21.61
C GLY A 33 7.97 1.50 -22.28
N LEU A 34 8.42 1.61 -23.54
CA LEU A 34 8.42 2.85 -24.29
C LEU A 34 7.26 2.96 -25.29
N HIS A 35 6.93 4.21 -25.62
CA HIS A 35 5.85 4.56 -26.53
C HIS A 35 6.39 5.27 -27.76
N VAL A 36 5.83 4.95 -28.93
CA VAL A 36 6.06 5.72 -30.16
C VAL A 36 5.16 6.96 -30.10
N CYS A 37 5.76 8.13 -30.22
CA CYS A 37 5.14 9.44 -30.11
C CYS A 37 5.31 10.21 -31.41
N HIS A 38 4.41 11.16 -31.66
CA HIS A 38 4.41 12.00 -32.85
C HIS A 38 5.07 13.34 -32.58
N ARG A 39 6.03 13.75 -33.42
CA ARG A 39 6.55 15.14 -33.40
C ARG A 39 5.51 16.12 -33.95
N CYS A 40 4.78 15.69 -34.97
CA CYS A 40 3.80 16.48 -35.73
C CYS A 40 2.42 16.60 -35.04
N ASP A 41 2.23 15.97 -33.89
CA ASP A 41 0.96 15.94 -33.13
C ASP A 41 -0.29 15.51 -33.94
N ASN A 42 -0.09 14.84 -35.08
CA ASN A 42 -1.16 14.31 -35.92
C ASN A 42 -1.33 12.79 -35.72
N PRO A 43 -2.38 12.32 -35.01
CA PRO A 43 -2.54 10.89 -34.66
C PRO A 43 -2.66 9.94 -35.86
N SER A 44 -3.08 10.44 -37.03
CA SER A 44 -3.19 9.64 -38.25
C SER A 44 -1.86 9.51 -39.00
N CYS A 45 -0.85 10.31 -38.65
CA CYS A 45 0.46 10.29 -39.31
C CYS A 45 1.21 8.98 -39.01
N VAL A 46 1.78 8.38 -40.06
CA VAL A 46 2.58 7.15 -40.00
C VAL A 46 3.98 7.34 -40.60
N ASN A 47 4.36 8.55 -41.00
CA ASN A 47 5.70 8.82 -41.53
C ASN A 47 6.76 8.52 -40.45
N PRO A 48 7.69 7.56 -40.66
CA PRO A 48 8.76 7.24 -39.72
C PRO A 48 9.53 8.45 -39.19
N ASP A 49 9.80 9.44 -40.03
CA ASP A 49 10.58 10.65 -39.66
C ASP A 49 9.84 11.55 -38.66
N HIS A 50 8.51 11.45 -38.62
CA HIS A 50 7.68 12.19 -37.68
C HIS A 50 7.47 11.44 -36.35
N LEU A 51 8.06 10.27 -36.20
CA LEU A 51 7.90 9.39 -35.04
C LEU A 51 9.18 9.35 -34.21
N PHE A 52 9.02 9.22 -32.90
CA PHE A 52 10.13 9.02 -31.98
C PHE A 52 9.70 8.15 -30.81
N VAL A 53 10.66 7.53 -30.12
CA VAL A 53 10.39 6.75 -28.92
C VAL A 53 10.61 7.62 -27.69
N GLY A 54 9.67 7.54 -26.74
CA GLY A 54 9.76 8.26 -25.47
C GLY A 54 9.03 7.52 -24.36
N THR A 55 9.29 7.93 -23.11
CA THR A 55 8.51 7.43 -21.99
C THR A 55 7.12 8.06 -22.00
N ARG A 56 6.18 7.44 -21.27
CA ARG A 56 4.86 8.04 -21.04
C ARG A 56 4.97 9.42 -20.37
N SER A 57 5.97 9.61 -19.52
CA SER A 57 6.24 10.86 -18.82
C SER A 57 6.69 11.94 -19.80
N ASP A 58 7.61 11.62 -20.71
CA ASP A 58 8.10 12.57 -21.71
C ASP A 58 6.98 13.04 -22.64
N ASN A 59 6.15 12.12 -23.12
CA ASN A 59 4.98 12.45 -23.96
C ASN A 59 3.99 13.37 -23.21
N MET A 60 3.81 13.16 -21.91
CA MET A 60 2.93 13.99 -21.09
C MET A 60 3.52 15.39 -20.86
N ILE A 61 4.83 15.49 -20.67
CA ILE A 61 5.55 16.76 -20.54
C ILE A 61 5.48 17.54 -21.86
N ASP A 62 5.75 16.89 -22.99
CA ASP A 62 5.64 17.48 -24.33
C ASP A 62 4.22 18.01 -24.59
N CYS A 63 3.20 17.20 -24.32
CA CYS A 63 1.79 17.59 -24.41
C CYS A 63 1.47 18.82 -23.52
N SER A 64 2.05 18.90 -22.33
CA SER A 64 1.88 20.05 -21.43
C SER A 64 2.60 21.29 -21.94
N LYS A 65 3.84 21.16 -22.42
CA LYS A 65 4.62 22.26 -23.03
C LYS A 65 3.89 22.85 -24.23
N LYS A 66 3.28 21.99 -25.06
CA LYS A 66 2.49 22.37 -26.23
C LYS A 66 1.08 22.87 -25.89
N GLY A 67 0.74 23.01 -24.61
CA GLY A 67 -0.56 23.53 -24.18
C GLY A 67 -1.74 22.58 -24.41
N ARG A 68 -1.51 21.34 -24.82
CA ARG A 68 -2.56 20.35 -25.12
C ARG A 68 -3.03 19.57 -23.89
N HIS A 69 -2.33 19.68 -22.77
CA HIS A 69 -2.77 19.06 -21.51
C HIS A 69 -4.02 19.77 -20.96
N ARG A 70 -4.94 19.02 -20.32
CA ARG A 70 -6.24 19.52 -19.81
C ARG A 70 -6.14 20.79 -18.96
N TYR A 71 -5.06 20.92 -18.20
CA TYR A 71 -4.83 22.03 -17.27
C TYR A 71 -3.90 23.11 -17.82
N SER A 72 -3.50 23.03 -19.09
CA SER A 72 -2.68 24.08 -19.71
C SER A 72 -3.43 25.41 -19.73
N GLY A 73 -2.74 26.49 -19.37
CA GLY A 73 -3.31 27.84 -19.35
C GLY A 73 -4.38 28.08 -18.27
N ARG A 74 -4.52 27.18 -17.28
CA ARG A 74 -5.49 27.32 -16.18
C ARG A 74 -4.78 27.49 -14.85
N ASP A 75 -5.34 28.31 -13.98
CA ASP A 75 -4.85 28.48 -12.60
C ASP A 75 -5.61 27.64 -11.59
N ARG A 76 -6.85 27.24 -11.93
CA ARG A 76 -7.73 26.43 -11.08
C ARG A 76 -8.26 25.21 -11.82
N CYS A 77 -8.48 24.13 -11.08
CA CYS A 77 -9.13 22.92 -11.59
C CYS A 77 -10.66 23.09 -11.65
N LYS A 78 -11.38 22.07 -12.16
CA LYS A 78 -12.85 22.06 -12.26
C LYS A 78 -13.60 22.17 -10.92
N HIS A 79 -12.90 22.00 -9.79
CA HIS A 79 -13.43 22.13 -8.44
C HIS A 79 -12.97 23.44 -7.75
N GLY A 80 -12.32 24.35 -8.47
CA GLY A 80 -11.83 25.62 -7.91
C GLY A 80 -10.48 25.53 -7.17
N HIS A 81 -9.93 24.33 -6.92
CA HIS A 81 -8.63 24.18 -6.27
C HIS A 81 -7.48 24.76 -7.12
N PRO A 82 -6.47 25.39 -6.49
CA PRO A 82 -5.28 25.90 -7.17
C PRO A 82 -4.49 24.77 -7.85
N LEU A 83 -4.01 25.05 -9.06
CA LEU A 83 -3.12 24.15 -9.80
C LEU A 83 -1.66 24.46 -9.45
N SER A 84 -0.87 23.41 -9.22
CA SER A 84 0.58 23.50 -9.01
C SER A 84 1.32 22.89 -10.19
N VAL A 85 2.49 23.43 -10.55
CA VAL A 85 3.34 22.82 -11.57
C VAL A 85 4.19 21.72 -10.93
N GLN A 86 4.05 20.48 -11.40
CA GLN A 86 4.91 19.35 -11.00
C GLN A 86 5.38 18.60 -12.23
N GLY A 87 6.70 18.42 -12.37
CA GLY A 87 7.30 17.72 -13.50
C GLY A 87 6.88 18.31 -14.85
N GLY A 88 6.90 19.65 -14.99
CA GLY A 88 6.58 20.35 -16.24
C GLY A 88 5.09 20.41 -16.61
N ARG A 89 4.18 19.93 -15.74
CA ARG A 89 2.73 19.99 -15.98
C ARG A 89 1.96 20.56 -14.80
N ARG A 90 0.86 21.24 -15.09
CA ARG A 90 -0.08 21.69 -14.06
C ARG A 90 -0.90 20.50 -13.54
N VAL A 91 -0.96 20.33 -12.22
CA VAL A 91 -1.66 19.26 -11.51
C VAL A 91 -2.47 19.84 -10.35
N CYS A 92 -3.62 19.22 -10.06
CA CYS A 92 -4.40 19.55 -8.88
C CYS A 92 -4.06 18.56 -7.76
N LEU A 93 -3.25 18.99 -6.79
CA LEU A 93 -2.78 18.13 -5.70
C LEU A 93 -3.92 17.70 -4.77
N GLU A 94 -4.91 18.56 -4.57
CA GLU A 94 -6.09 18.26 -3.76
C GLU A 94 -6.92 17.15 -4.40
N CYS A 95 -7.24 17.25 -5.69
CA CYS A 95 -7.94 16.18 -6.40
C CYS A 95 -7.12 14.89 -6.47
N HIS A 96 -5.79 14.99 -6.65
CA HIS A 96 -4.93 13.81 -6.66
C HIS A 96 -4.93 13.09 -5.31
N ARG A 97 -4.79 13.83 -4.21
CA ARG A 97 -4.90 13.30 -2.84
C ARG A 97 -6.28 12.72 -2.57
N ALA A 98 -7.34 13.39 -3.00
CA ALA A 98 -8.71 12.92 -2.83
C ALA A 98 -8.96 11.60 -3.57
N TYR A 99 -8.53 11.51 -4.83
CA TYR A 99 -8.57 10.26 -5.60
C TYR A 99 -7.76 9.15 -4.91
N GLY A 100 -6.55 9.46 -4.44
CA GLY A 100 -5.71 8.51 -3.70
C GLY A 100 -6.39 7.99 -2.43
N ARG A 101 -7.01 8.87 -1.64
CA ARG A 101 -7.80 8.47 -0.45
C ARG A 101 -8.99 7.60 -0.81
N ALA A 102 -9.74 7.95 -1.85
CA ALA A 102 -10.88 7.16 -2.31
C ALA A 102 -10.45 5.76 -2.79
N ALA A 103 -9.38 5.67 -3.60
CA ALA A 103 -8.82 4.41 -4.07
C ALA A 103 -8.24 3.56 -2.93
N TRP A 104 -7.68 4.19 -1.89
CA TRP A 104 -7.24 3.48 -0.68
C TRP A 104 -8.43 2.91 0.10
N ARG A 105 -9.47 3.72 0.35
CA ARG A 105 -10.70 3.29 1.04
C ARG A 105 -11.42 2.15 0.31
N ALA A 106 -11.48 2.20 -1.03
CA ALA A 106 -12.09 1.14 -1.84
C ALA A 106 -11.34 -0.20 -1.73
N ARG A 107 -10.00 -0.17 -1.59
CA ARG A 107 -9.16 -1.37 -1.44
C ARG A 107 -9.03 -1.84 0.01
N ASN A 108 -9.21 -0.95 0.97
CA ASN A 108 -9.09 -1.21 2.41
C ASN A 108 -10.41 -0.83 3.08
N PRO A 109 -11.47 -1.65 2.88
CA PRO A 109 -12.73 -1.42 3.56
C PRO A 109 -12.51 -1.48 5.07
N VAL A 110 -13.25 -0.65 5.82
CA VAL A 110 -13.21 -0.69 7.28
C VAL A 110 -13.75 -2.06 7.71
N PRO A 111 -12.98 -2.85 8.48
CA PRO A 111 -13.46 -4.15 8.94
C PRO A 111 -14.65 -3.96 9.88
N GLU A 112 -15.61 -4.86 9.80
CA GLU A 112 -16.74 -4.87 10.72
C GLU A 112 -16.26 -4.93 12.19
N PRO A 113 -16.97 -4.28 13.12
CA PRO A 113 -16.62 -4.35 14.52
C PRO A 113 -16.59 -5.81 14.99
N LYS A 114 -15.44 -6.25 15.53
CA LYS A 114 -15.33 -7.59 16.10
C LYS A 114 -16.38 -7.79 17.20
N THR A 115 -17.20 -8.81 17.06
CA THR A 115 -18.18 -9.28 18.05
C THR A 115 -17.54 -10.19 19.11
N ALA A 116 -16.38 -10.78 18.80
CA ALA A 116 -15.61 -11.60 19.72
C ALA A 116 -14.12 -11.21 19.74
N CYS A 117 -13.46 -11.47 20.86
CA CYS A 117 -12.02 -11.28 20.99
C CYS A 117 -11.27 -12.39 20.24
N LYS A 118 -9.93 -12.28 20.14
CA LYS A 118 -9.09 -13.30 19.48
C LYS A 118 -9.16 -14.71 20.10
N HIS A 119 -9.77 -14.84 21.28
CA HIS A 119 -10.00 -16.11 21.99
C HIS A 119 -11.49 -16.52 22.00
N GLY A 120 -12.33 -15.90 21.18
CA GLY A 120 -13.75 -16.25 21.06
C GLY A 120 -14.66 -15.66 22.13
N HIS A 121 -14.15 -14.92 23.12
CA HIS A 121 -15.03 -14.28 24.11
C HIS A 121 -15.80 -13.10 23.51
N GLU A 122 -17.10 -13.06 23.77
CA GLU A 122 -18.01 -12.02 23.31
C GLU A 122 -17.59 -10.61 23.79
N LEU A 123 -17.60 -9.63 22.90
CA LEU A 123 -17.18 -8.24 23.14
C LEU A 123 -18.38 -7.32 23.39
N VAL A 124 -19.25 -7.70 24.33
CA VAL A 124 -20.35 -6.86 24.86
C VAL A 124 -19.82 -5.79 25.84
N PRO A 125 -20.56 -4.70 26.11
CA PRO A 125 -20.13 -3.65 27.03
C PRO A 125 -19.65 -4.16 28.40
N GLY A 126 -20.30 -5.21 28.94
CA GLY A 126 -19.91 -5.84 30.20
C GLY A 126 -18.61 -6.65 30.18
N ASN A 127 -18.15 -7.08 29.01
CA ASN A 127 -16.94 -7.88 28.84
C ASN A 127 -15.80 -7.12 28.12
N VAL A 128 -15.97 -5.82 27.93
CA VAL A 128 -14.97 -4.93 27.34
C VAL A 128 -14.52 -3.91 28.37
N ARG A 129 -13.24 -3.57 28.35
CA ARG A 129 -12.70 -2.37 28.99
C ARG A 129 -11.81 -1.63 28.01
N THR A 130 -11.81 -0.30 28.08
CA THR A 130 -10.98 0.54 27.23
C THR A 130 -9.76 1.01 28.02
N THR A 131 -8.58 0.89 27.44
CA THR A 131 -7.35 1.40 28.05
C THR A 131 -7.25 2.91 27.88
N THR A 132 -6.34 3.56 28.62
CA THR A 132 -6.03 4.99 28.46
C THR A 132 -5.55 5.35 27.04
N ARG A 133 -5.00 4.37 26.30
CA ARG A 133 -4.61 4.50 24.88
C ARG A 133 -5.75 4.24 23.89
N GLY A 134 -6.98 4.06 24.36
CA GLY A 134 -8.16 3.79 23.52
C GLY A 134 -8.29 2.35 23.03
N HIS A 135 -7.46 1.41 23.49
CA HIS A 135 -7.54 0.00 23.05
C HIS A 135 -8.62 -0.76 23.82
N ARG A 136 -9.47 -1.52 23.12
CA ARG A 136 -10.43 -2.43 23.73
C ARG A 136 -9.74 -3.72 24.20
N ARG A 137 -9.93 -4.08 25.46
CA ARG A 137 -9.47 -5.33 26.09
C ARG A 137 -10.67 -6.17 26.51
N CYS A 138 -10.56 -7.48 26.36
CA CYS A 138 -11.57 -8.43 26.82
C CYS A 138 -11.34 -8.77 28.29
N ARG A 139 -12.33 -8.50 29.13
CA ARG A 139 -12.25 -8.74 30.59
C ARG A 139 -12.14 -10.23 30.92
N THR A 140 -12.76 -11.11 30.15
CA THR A 140 -12.57 -12.57 30.29
C THR A 140 -11.13 -12.97 30.04
N CYS A 141 -10.48 -12.43 29.00
CA CYS A 141 -9.05 -12.67 28.76
C CYS A 141 -8.19 -12.18 29.90
N ASP A 142 -8.48 -11.00 30.46
CA ASP A 142 -7.75 -10.46 31.59
C ASP A 142 -7.88 -11.37 32.82
N ARG A 143 -9.09 -11.87 33.13
CA ARG A 143 -9.33 -12.83 34.22
C ARG A 143 -8.54 -14.12 34.04
N ILE A 144 -8.54 -14.69 32.83
CA ILE A 144 -7.78 -15.89 32.49
C ILE A 144 -6.28 -15.63 32.68
N HIS A 145 -5.78 -14.48 32.23
CA HIS A 145 -4.37 -14.11 32.37
C HIS A 145 -3.96 -13.98 33.83
N LEU A 146 -4.76 -13.27 34.64
CA LEU A 146 -4.51 -13.10 36.07
C LEU A 146 -4.55 -14.43 36.83
N LYS A 147 -5.49 -15.33 36.49
CA LYS A 147 -5.54 -16.69 37.05
C LYS A 147 -4.24 -17.45 36.78
N ARG A 148 -3.79 -17.47 35.53
CA ARG A 148 -2.52 -18.11 35.13
C ARG A 148 -1.31 -17.50 35.86
N GLN A 149 -1.27 -16.18 36.03
CA GLN A 149 -0.20 -15.52 36.77
C GLN A 149 -0.18 -15.95 38.25
N ARG A 150 -1.35 -16.05 38.89
CA ARG A 150 -1.47 -16.51 40.28
C ARG A 150 -1.03 -17.97 40.43
N GLU A 151 -1.47 -18.85 39.54
CA GLU A 151 -1.06 -20.26 39.53
C GLU A 151 0.46 -20.40 39.35
N LYS A 152 1.04 -19.65 38.40
CA LYS A 152 2.50 -19.61 38.19
C LYS A 152 3.23 -19.11 39.44
N LYS A 153 2.76 -18.03 40.08
CA LYS A 153 3.39 -17.48 41.30
C LYS A 153 3.31 -18.47 42.47
N ARG A 154 2.18 -19.18 42.63
CA ARG A 154 2.03 -20.24 43.62
C ARG A 154 2.97 -21.41 43.35
N GLY A 155 3.08 -21.85 42.10
CA GLY A 155 4.03 -22.90 41.71
C GLY A 155 5.48 -22.52 41.96
N LEU A 156 5.87 -21.28 41.61
CA LEU A 156 7.20 -20.75 41.91
C LEU A 156 7.48 -20.67 43.41
N ALA A 157 6.51 -20.24 44.22
CA ALA A 157 6.65 -20.21 45.67
C ALA A 157 6.76 -21.61 46.29
N ALA A 158 5.97 -22.58 45.78
CA ALA A 158 6.05 -23.97 46.22
C ALA A 158 7.42 -24.60 45.87
N PHE A 159 7.95 -24.31 44.67
CA PHE A 159 9.28 -24.74 44.27
C PHE A 159 10.38 -24.14 45.16
N ALA A 160 10.32 -22.83 45.45
CA ALA A 160 11.28 -22.18 46.35
C ALA A 160 11.25 -22.77 47.77
N HIS A 161 10.08 -23.11 48.30
CA HIS A 161 9.98 -23.76 49.61
C HIS A 161 10.66 -25.14 49.64
N GLN A 162 10.47 -25.94 48.59
CA GLN A 162 11.09 -27.28 48.48
C GLN A 162 12.61 -27.21 48.38
N THR A 163 13.16 -26.20 47.68
CA THR A 163 14.61 -26.00 47.61
C THR A 163 15.17 -25.58 48.95
N ASP A 164 14.51 -24.68 49.68
CA ASP A 164 14.93 -24.25 51.01
C ASP A 164 14.92 -25.43 52.02
N GLU A 165 13.92 -26.31 51.96
CA GLU A 165 13.85 -27.52 52.79
C GLU A 165 14.97 -28.51 52.45
N ALA A 166 15.23 -28.74 51.16
CA ALA A 166 16.29 -29.64 50.70
C ALA A 166 17.69 -29.12 51.09
N GLU A 167 17.94 -27.82 50.95
CA GLU A 167 19.19 -27.19 51.37
C GLU A 167 19.38 -27.28 52.89
N ARG A 168 18.34 -27.01 53.70
CA ARG A 168 18.38 -27.18 55.16
C ARG A 168 18.68 -28.62 55.56
N ALA A 169 18.08 -29.60 54.89
CA ALA A 169 18.34 -31.01 55.12
C ALA A 169 19.79 -31.40 54.76
N ALA A 170 20.33 -30.88 53.66
CA ALA A 170 21.71 -31.12 53.25
C ALA A 170 22.73 -30.53 54.23
N VAL A 171 22.49 -29.31 54.74
CA VAL A 171 23.33 -28.68 55.78
C VAL A 171 23.28 -29.50 57.08
N ALA A 172 22.09 -29.94 57.51
CA ALA A 172 21.94 -30.78 58.71
C ALA A 172 22.61 -32.17 58.58
N ALA A 173 22.74 -32.69 57.36
CA ALA A 173 23.39 -33.97 57.07
C ALA A 173 24.92 -33.87 56.92
N THR A 174 25.51 -32.67 57.02
CA THR A 174 26.96 -32.51 56.93
C THR A 174 27.59 -32.89 58.27
N PRO A 175 28.44 -33.94 58.36
CA PRO A 175 29.04 -34.33 59.63
C PRO A 175 29.98 -33.23 60.11
N THR A 176 29.72 -32.68 61.30
CA THR A 176 30.63 -31.78 61.98
C THR A 176 31.89 -32.56 62.34
N GLY A 177 32.97 -32.34 61.60
CA GLY A 177 34.26 -32.95 61.87
C GLY A 177 34.78 -32.51 63.24
N GLU A 178 34.83 -33.45 64.18
CA GLU A 178 35.64 -33.33 65.39
C GLU A 178 37.08 -33.75 65.06
N ALA A 179 38.02 -32.92 65.51
CA ALA A 179 39.46 -33.10 65.45
C ALA A 179 39.97 -33.99 66.59
#